data_AF-A0A9D1UV89-F1
#
_entry.id   AF-A0A9D1UV89-F1
#
_cell.length_a   1.000
_cell.length_b   1.000
_cell.length_c   1.000
_cell.angle_alpha   90.00
_cell.angle_beta   90.00
_cell.angle_gamma   90.00
#
_symmetry.space_group_name_H-M   'P 1'
#
loop_
_entity.id
_entity.type
_entity.pdbx_description
1 polymer ?
#
loop_
_entity_poly.entity_id
_entity_poly.type
_entity_poly.pdbx_seq_one_letter_code
_entity_poly.pdbx_strand_id
1 'polypeptide(L)'
;MLHLTPDTLTDRLHDQPADVAALLRSEDAASPAAGTGIVFAGTPEIAATCLRGLLARHAPITAVLTRPDAPTGRRRQLRPSAVAAVAQEAGLPVIKADRIDENVTRELAATGAALGVVVAYGALLPESALGIPAHGWVNLHYSLLPHYRGAAPVQHALLNGESTTAATIFQLERGMDTGPVHGLCEYPIPAGHSAGEVLEDLTRLGTDLLTVLLPDLLNGRSQPQPQTGTASTAPKLTRDDAFISFDGNAAATAWRINATIPEPGAWTLHEGARIKLGPARALDPAAASDLHASQHVASQHCASQHCAAPTEGRSEAVAPGTVLPTTALGASRDASAAQSGTPELAKSEILVLTRDAAVVLGTVQPAGKKMMPAADWLRGQAGPVRFGMVDTAEVADTAANDARGKPPSQLRDEGQSSAYGEPRGRPRHAAPESLTAGTCTTSEEDPE
;
A
#
# COMPACT_ATOMS: atom_id res chain seq x y z
N MET A 1 1.59 20.92 12.77
CA MET A 1 1.18 19.65 12.13
C MET A 1 -0.28 19.38 12.42
N LEU A 2 -1.08 19.21 11.36
CA LEU A 2 -2.50 18.88 11.45
C LEU A 2 -2.69 17.36 11.52
N HIS A 3 -3.40 16.86 12.53
CA HIS A 3 -3.74 15.44 12.64
C HIS A 3 -5.25 15.30 12.61
N LEU A 4 -5.78 14.60 11.61
CA LEU A 4 -7.21 14.42 11.39
C LEU A 4 -7.61 12.94 11.32
N THR A 5 -8.85 12.68 11.67
CA THR A 5 -9.60 11.48 11.28
C THR A 5 -10.38 11.76 9.98
N PRO A 6 -10.92 10.75 9.29
CA PRO A 6 -11.74 10.97 8.10
C PRO A 6 -12.94 11.89 8.34
N ASP A 7 -13.59 11.76 9.49
CA ASP A 7 -14.74 12.59 9.87
C ASP A 7 -14.32 14.07 10.04
N THR A 8 -13.27 14.32 10.83
CA THR A 8 -12.79 15.69 11.06
C THR A 8 -12.18 16.34 9.82
N LEU A 9 -11.67 15.56 8.88
CA LEU A 9 -11.25 16.05 7.57
C LEU A 9 -12.44 16.45 6.71
N THR A 10 -13.51 15.65 6.72
CA THR A 10 -14.75 15.94 5.99
C THR A 10 -15.39 17.22 6.51
N ASP A 11 -15.46 17.41 7.83
CA ASP A 11 -15.99 18.64 8.44
C ASP A 11 -15.18 19.86 7.99
N ARG A 12 -13.84 19.78 8.02
CA ARG A 12 -12.97 20.87 7.57
C ARG A 12 -13.14 21.19 6.08
N LEU A 13 -13.31 20.17 5.25
CA LEU A 13 -13.57 20.39 3.82
C LEU A 13 -14.93 21.03 3.57
N HIS A 14 -15.94 20.69 4.37
CA HIS A 14 -17.26 21.30 4.27
C HIS A 14 -17.24 22.79 4.63
N ASP A 15 -16.46 23.15 5.65
CA ASP A 15 -16.31 24.53 6.12
C ASP A 15 -15.42 25.38 5.18
N GLN A 16 -14.63 24.74 4.31
CA GLN A 16 -13.77 25.45 3.35
C GLN A 16 -14.51 25.79 2.04
N PRO A 17 -14.22 26.94 1.43
CA PRO A 17 -14.70 27.23 0.08
C PRO A 17 -14.25 26.17 -0.91
N ALA A 18 -15.16 25.75 -1.80
CA ALA A 18 -14.85 24.75 -2.83
C ALA A 18 -13.85 25.23 -3.91
N ASP A 19 -13.58 26.55 -3.97
CA ASP A 19 -12.61 27.16 -4.88
C ASP A 19 -11.37 27.60 -4.08
N VAL A 20 -10.31 26.78 -4.16
CA VAL A 20 -9.03 27.03 -3.51
C VAL A 20 -8.40 28.32 -4.04
N ALA A 21 -8.50 28.61 -5.34
CA ALA A 21 -7.94 29.83 -5.91
C ALA A 21 -8.67 31.08 -5.41
N ALA A 22 -9.98 31.01 -5.14
CA ALA A 22 -10.72 32.11 -4.54
C ALA A 22 -10.26 32.38 -3.11
N LEU A 23 -10.06 31.33 -2.30
CA LEU A 23 -9.57 31.45 -0.93
C LEU A 23 -8.21 32.17 -0.87
N LEU A 24 -7.30 31.84 -1.79
CA LEU A 24 -6.00 32.51 -1.90
C LEU A 24 -6.12 34.00 -2.28
N ARG A 25 -7.12 34.38 -3.09
CA ARG A 25 -7.36 35.79 -3.47
C ARG A 25 -8.00 36.61 -2.35
N SER A 26 -8.77 36.00 -1.46
CA SER A 26 -9.48 36.70 -0.37
C SER A 26 -8.61 36.98 0.85
N GLU A 27 -7.52 36.25 1.05
CA GLU A 27 -6.77 36.27 2.30
C GLU A 27 -5.59 37.24 2.37
N ASP A 28 -4.99 37.71 1.25
CA ASP A 28 -4.10 38.89 1.27
C ASP A 28 -3.64 39.36 -0.11
N ALA A 29 -3.75 40.67 -0.36
CA ALA A 29 -3.14 41.39 -1.48
C ALA A 29 -1.73 41.95 -1.14
N ALA A 30 -1.09 41.44 -0.08
CA ALA A 30 -0.02 42.17 0.63
C ALA A 30 1.40 41.58 0.53
N SER A 31 1.66 40.48 -0.20
CA SER A 31 3.04 40.05 -0.47
C SER A 31 3.24 39.64 -1.94
N PRO A 32 3.80 40.53 -2.79
CA PRO A 32 3.97 40.29 -4.24
C PRO A 32 5.20 39.43 -4.59
N ALA A 33 5.85 38.77 -3.63
CA ALA A 33 7.19 38.22 -3.81
C ALA A 33 7.28 36.69 -4.01
N ALA A 34 6.23 35.92 -3.70
CA ALA A 34 6.21 34.47 -3.91
C ALA A 34 5.28 34.15 -5.09
N GLY A 35 5.69 33.21 -5.96
CA GLY A 35 4.89 32.75 -7.09
C GLY A 35 3.46 32.34 -6.69
N THR A 36 2.53 32.32 -7.64
CA THR A 36 1.12 32.02 -7.36
C THR A 36 0.72 30.72 -8.05
N GLY A 37 1.16 29.57 -7.51
CA GLY A 37 0.71 28.30 -8.07
C GLY A 37 1.53 27.07 -7.69
N ILE A 38 1.09 25.96 -8.26
CA ILE A 38 1.55 24.61 -7.95
C ILE A 38 2.12 23.96 -9.21
N VAL A 39 3.34 23.43 -9.11
CA VAL A 39 3.82 22.41 -10.05
C VAL A 39 3.50 21.03 -9.48
N PHE A 40 2.70 20.25 -10.21
CA PHE A 40 2.28 18.91 -9.79
C PHE A 40 3.16 17.85 -10.43
N ALA A 41 3.83 17.02 -9.64
CA ALA A 41 4.69 15.94 -10.11
C ALA A 41 4.08 14.56 -9.83
N GLY A 42 3.81 13.77 -10.88
CA GLY A 42 3.23 12.45 -10.72
C GLY A 42 3.20 11.64 -12.02
N THR A 43 3.02 10.32 -11.92
CA THR A 43 3.04 9.42 -13.09
C THR A 43 1.85 8.44 -13.17
N PRO A 44 1.58 7.61 -12.15
CA PRO A 44 0.56 6.57 -12.25
C PRO A 44 -0.87 7.10 -12.07
N GLU A 45 -1.86 6.22 -12.26
CA GLU A 45 -3.28 6.54 -12.14
C GLU A 45 -3.66 7.17 -10.79
N ILE A 46 -3.08 6.71 -9.68
CA ILE A 46 -3.32 7.31 -8.35
C ILE A 46 -2.93 8.80 -8.30
N ALA A 47 -1.84 9.18 -8.96
CA ALA A 47 -1.43 10.58 -9.04
C ALA A 47 -2.37 11.38 -9.97
N ALA A 48 -2.89 10.75 -11.03
CA ALA A 48 -3.85 11.35 -11.94
C ALA A 48 -5.20 11.61 -11.26
N THR A 49 -5.64 10.69 -10.38
CA THR A 49 -6.83 10.88 -9.53
C THR A 49 -6.63 12.08 -8.59
N CYS A 50 -5.47 12.21 -7.96
CA CYS A 50 -5.15 13.36 -7.12
C CYS A 50 -5.19 14.67 -7.92
N LEU A 51 -4.53 14.73 -9.08
CA LEU A 51 -4.55 15.91 -9.96
C LEU A 51 -5.99 16.29 -10.36
N ARG A 52 -6.83 15.32 -10.74
CA ARG A 52 -8.25 15.57 -11.06
C ARG A 52 -9.00 16.17 -9.87
N GLY A 53 -8.77 15.67 -8.66
CA GLY A 53 -9.38 16.21 -7.44
C GLY A 53 -8.96 17.65 -7.17
N LEU A 54 -7.66 17.95 -7.29
CA LEU A 54 -7.13 19.31 -7.14
C LEU A 54 -7.72 20.28 -8.19
N LEU A 55 -7.81 19.86 -9.46
CA LEU A 55 -8.42 20.67 -10.52
C LEU A 55 -9.91 20.90 -10.29
N ALA A 56 -10.65 19.90 -9.79
CA ALA A 56 -12.06 20.04 -9.44
C ALA A 56 -12.32 21.00 -8.25
N ARG A 57 -11.26 21.30 -7.47
CA ARG A 57 -11.23 22.32 -6.41
C ARG A 57 -10.60 23.63 -6.86
N HIS A 58 -10.32 23.79 -8.16
CA HIS A 58 -9.68 24.97 -8.74
C HIS A 58 -8.33 25.30 -8.09
N ALA A 59 -7.57 24.28 -7.67
CA ALA A 59 -6.20 24.49 -7.22
C ALA A 59 -5.37 25.12 -8.37
N PRO A 60 -4.52 26.12 -8.08
CA PRO A 60 -3.80 26.88 -9.11
C PRO A 60 -2.61 26.08 -9.68
N ILE A 61 -2.87 25.05 -10.47
CA ILE A 61 -1.83 24.24 -11.12
C ILE A 61 -1.23 25.01 -12.30
N THR A 62 0.08 25.24 -12.29
CA THR A 62 0.80 25.99 -13.36
C THR A 62 1.44 25.08 -14.39
N ALA A 63 1.88 23.89 -13.98
CA ALA A 63 2.46 22.87 -14.84
C ALA A 63 2.40 21.48 -14.18
N VAL A 64 2.59 20.46 -15.01
CA VAL A 64 2.69 19.07 -14.59
C VAL A 64 4.06 18.50 -14.96
N LEU A 65 4.74 17.89 -14.00
CA LEU A 65 5.97 17.11 -14.18
C LEU A 65 5.62 15.61 -14.15
N THR A 66 6.01 14.86 -15.17
CA THR A 66 5.71 13.43 -15.26
C THR A 66 6.81 12.67 -15.99
N ARG A 67 6.83 11.34 -15.87
CA ARG A 67 7.81 10.53 -16.60
C ARG A 67 7.54 10.53 -18.11
N PRO A 68 8.57 10.29 -18.94
CA PRO A 68 8.41 10.16 -20.39
C PRO A 68 7.43 9.03 -20.75
N ASP A 69 6.89 9.11 -21.96
CA ASP A 69 5.94 8.13 -22.47
C ASP A 69 6.58 6.74 -22.47
N ALA A 70 5.87 5.78 -21.90
CA ALA A 70 6.35 4.42 -21.74
C ALA A 70 5.56 3.47 -22.65
N PRO A 71 6.20 2.41 -23.20
CA PRO A 71 5.50 1.40 -23.96
C PRO A 71 4.57 0.60 -23.05
N THR A 72 3.28 0.59 -23.38
CA THR A 72 2.26 -0.12 -22.59
C THR A 72 1.55 -1.20 -23.39
N GLY A 73 1.06 -2.22 -22.67
CA GLY A 73 0.33 -3.36 -23.23
C GLY A 73 1.20 -4.29 -24.11
N ARG A 74 0.56 -5.36 -24.64
CA ARG A 74 1.26 -6.38 -25.44
C ARG A 74 1.85 -5.85 -26.75
N ARG A 75 1.31 -4.75 -27.29
CA ARG A 75 1.78 -4.12 -28.53
C ARG A 75 2.86 -3.05 -28.31
N ARG A 76 3.28 -2.80 -27.05
CA ARG A 76 4.35 -1.85 -26.66
C ARG A 76 4.21 -0.47 -27.32
N GLN A 77 2.97 0.02 -27.45
CA GLN A 77 2.73 1.35 -27.98
C GLN A 77 3.13 2.37 -26.91
N LEU A 78 3.91 3.37 -27.30
CA LEU A 78 4.20 4.51 -26.43
C LEU A 78 2.88 5.20 -26.08
N ARG A 79 2.61 5.30 -24.78
CA ARG A 79 1.43 6.02 -24.27
C ARG A 79 1.87 7.05 -23.25
N PRO A 80 1.16 8.19 -23.19
CA PRO A 80 1.34 9.14 -22.10
C PRO A 80 1.07 8.46 -20.76
N SER A 81 1.70 8.99 -19.72
CA SER A 81 1.34 8.67 -18.34
C SER A 81 -0.10 9.10 -18.06
N ALA A 82 -0.72 8.52 -17.02
CA ALA A 82 -2.08 8.90 -16.63
C ALA A 82 -2.15 10.39 -16.25
N VAL A 83 -1.12 10.90 -15.58
CA VAL A 83 -1.03 12.32 -15.22
C VAL A 83 -0.84 13.21 -16.45
N ALA A 84 -0.03 12.80 -17.43
CA ALA A 84 0.11 13.54 -18.68
C ALA A 84 -1.23 13.65 -19.44
N ALA A 85 -2.02 12.58 -19.47
CA ALA A 85 -3.33 12.60 -20.12
C ALA A 85 -4.28 13.62 -19.45
N VAL A 86 -4.40 13.59 -18.12
CA VAL A 86 -5.21 14.57 -17.37
C VAL A 86 -4.72 16.00 -17.59
N ALA A 87 -3.41 16.22 -17.58
CA ALA A 87 -2.83 17.54 -17.80
C ALA A 87 -3.15 18.09 -19.20
N GLN A 88 -3.04 17.25 -20.23
CA GLN A 88 -3.37 17.58 -21.61
C GLN A 88 -4.85 17.91 -21.78
N GLU A 89 -5.75 17.13 -21.17
CA GLU A 89 -7.19 17.40 -21.16
C GLU A 89 -7.53 18.73 -20.49
N ALA A 90 -6.81 19.08 -19.42
CA ALA A 90 -6.96 20.35 -18.71
C ALA A 90 -6.24 21.55 -19.38
N GLY A 91 -5.50 21.33 -20.47
CA GLY A 91 -4.73 22.38 -21.15
C GLY A 91 -3.50 22.87 -20.37
N LEU A 92 -2.96 22.05 -19.46
CA LEU A 92 -1.79 22.39 -18.64
C LEU A 92 -0.48 22.06 -19.37
N PRO A 93 0.58 22.88 -19.19
CA PRO A 93 1.93 22.53 -19.63
C PRO A 93 2.41 21.21 -19.00
N VAL A 94 3.02 20.34 -19.82
CA VAL A 94 3.56 19.05 -19.37
C VAL A 94 5.07 19.00 -19.60
N ILE A 95 5.82 18.88 -18.51
CA ILE A 95 7.25 18.64 -18.48
C ILE A 95 7.46 17.13 -18.34
N LYS A 96 8.15 16.50 -19.29
CA LYS A 96 8.43 15.05 -19.27
C LYS A 96 9.90 14.80 -18.94
N ALA A 97 10.17 14.17 -17.80
CA ALA A 97 11.53 13.88 -17.37
C ALA A 97 11.60 12.60 -16.53
N ASP A 98 12.65 11.81 -16.71
CA ASP A 98 13.03 10.72 -15.80
C ASP A 98 14.27 11.08 -14.94
N ARG A 99 14.99 12.15 -15.34
CA ARG A 99 16.06 12.80 -14.61
C ARG A 99 15.87 14.31 -14.71
N ILE A 100 16.05 15.01 -13.61
CA ILE A 100 15.96 16.47 -13.58
C ILE A 100 17.34 17.04 -13.89
N ASP A 101 17.56 17.40 -15.15
CA ASP A 101 18.77 18.07 -15.61
C ASP A 101 18.62 19.61 -15.60
N GLU A 102 19.63 20.32 -16.09
CA GLU A 102 19.61 21.79 -16.18
C GLU A 102 18.45 22.32 -17.03
N ASN A 103 18.05 21.61 -18.09
CA ASN A 103 16.96 22.04 -18.93
C ASN A 103 15.62 21.92 -18.20
N VAL A 104 15.37 20.76 -17.57
CA VAL A 104 14.17 20.53 -16.75
C VAL A 104 14.13 21.50 -15.57
N THR A 105 15.28 21.80 -14.94
CA THR A 105 15.39 22.81 -13.87
C THR A 105 14.96 24.19 -14.35
N ARG A 106 15.37 24.62 -15.54
CA ARG A 106 14.91 25.90 -16.13
C ARG A 106 13.42 25.89 -16.47
N GLU A 107 12.90 24.80 -17.01
CA GLU A 107 11.47 24.65 -17.28
C GLU A 107 10.64 24.75 -16.00
N LEU A 108 11.07 24.08 -14.93
CA LEU A 108 10.44 24.16 -13.60
C LEU A 108 10.48 25.60 -13.05
N ALA A 109 11.61 26.30 -13.16
CA ALA A 109 11.72 27.69 -12.72
C ALA A 109 10.79 28.64 -13.52
N ALA A 110 10.65 28.41 -14.83
CA ALA A 110 9.78 29.21 -15.69
C ALA A 110 8.28 29.04 -15.36
N THR A 111 7.89 28.00 -14.62
CA THR A 111 6.49 27.81 -14.18
C THR A 111 6.03 28.89 -13.19
N GLY A 112 6.95 29.55 -12.49
CA GLY A 112 6.64 30.49 -11.42
C GLY A 112 5.85 29.89 -10.25
N ALA A 113 5.86 28.55 -10.09
CA ALA A 113 5.18 27.89 -8.98
C ALA A 113 5.83 28.26 -7.63
N ALA A 114 5.01 28.56 -6.63
CA ALA A 114 5.49 28.72 -5.26
C ALA A 114 5.59 27.39 -4.51
N LEU A 115 4.81 26.39 -4.92
CA LEU A 115 4.78 25.08 -4.27
C LEU A 115 4.95 23.96 -5.30
N GLY A 116 5.76 22.96 -4.96
CA GLY A 116 5.76 21.68 -5.65
C GLY A 116 4.92 20.65 -4.90
N VAL A 117 4.08 19.89 -5.61
CA VAL A 117 3.31 18.78 -5.04
C VAL A 117 3.72 17.49 -5.74
N VAL A 118 4.25 16.53 -5.00
CA VAL A 118 4.63 15.21 -5.53
C VAL A 118 3.63 14.15 -5.11
N VAL A 119 3.13 13.37 -6.07
CA VAL A 119 2.35 12.16 -5.82
C VAL A 119 2.87 11.06 -6.74
N ALA A 120 3.55 10.06 -6.18
CA ALA A 120 4.06 8.90 -6.92
C ALA A 120 4.77 9.23 -8.25
N TYR A 121 5.65 10.24 -8.27
CA TYR A 121 6.38 10.64 -9.49
C TYR A 121 7.34 9.55 -9.99
N GLY A 122 8.02 8.87 -9.06
CA GLY A 122 8.89 7.72 -9.37
C GLY A 122 10.27 8.11 -9.92
N ALA A 123 10.71 9.35 -9.70
CA ALA A 123 12.07 9.82 -9.91
C ALA A 123 12.47 10.77 -8.75
N LEU A 124 13.77 10.84 -8.45
CA LEU A 124 14.30 11.69 -7.39
C LEU A 124 14.37 13.15 -7.86
N LEU A 125 13.99 14.07 -6.98
CA LEU A 125 14.21 15.49 -7.17
C LEU A 125 15.59 15.85 -6.60
N PRO A 126 16.55 16.28 -7.44
CA PRO A 126 17.84 16.75 -6.95
C PRO A 126 17.68 18.09 -6.21
N GLU A 127 18.70 18.48 -5.45
CA GLU A 127 18.73 19.74 -4.70
C GLU A 127 18.48 20.97 -5.58
N SER A 128 18.97 20.97 -6.82
CA SER A 128 18.71 22.03 -7.81
C SER A 128 17.23 22.21 -8.12
N ALA A 129 16.42 21.15 -8.00
CA ALA A 129 14.98 21.20 -8.23
C ALA A 129 14.20 21.47 -6.94
N LEU A 130 14.66 20.94 -5.80
CA LEU A 130 14.01 21.09 -4.50
C LEU A 130 13.90 22.56 -4.07
N GLY A 131 14.89 23.39 -4.42
CA GLY A 131 14.92 24.82 -4.10
C GLY A 131 14.18 25.74 -5.07
N ILE A 132 13.55 25.21 -6.14
CA ILE A 132 12.89 26.07 -7.15
C ILE A 132 11.63 26.74 -6.60
N PRO A 133 10.63 26.00 -6.06
CA PRO A 133 9.46 26.64 -5.49
C PRO A 133 9.82 27.27 -4.14
N ALA A 134 9.36 28.51 -3.89
CA ALA A 134 9.70 29.25 -2.67
C ALA A 134 9.26 28.55 -1.37
N HIS A 135 8.19 27.74 -1.43
CA HIS A 135 7.69 26.92 -0.33
C HIS A 135 8.13 25.45 -0.43
N GLY A 136 9.10 25.17 -1.31
CA GLY A 136 9.65 23.85 -1.54
C GLY A 136 8.66 22.87 -2.15
N TRP A 137 8.91 21.59 -1.92
CA TRP A 137 8.06 20.49 -2.41
C TRP A 137 7.45 19.71 -1.25
N VAL A 138 6.15 19.44 -1.32
CA VAL A 138 5.49 18.49 -0.43
C VAL A 138 5.19 17.19 -1.17
N ASN A 139 5.15 16.07 -0.46
CA ASN A 139 4.75 14.79 -1.00
C ASN A 139 3.56 14.21 -0.24
N LEU A 140 2.65 13.59 -1.00
CA LEU A 140 1.60 12.72 -0.46
C LEU A 140 2.13 11.30 -0.35
N HIS A 141 2.29 10.84 0.88
CA HIS A 141 2.73 9.50 1.25
C HIS A 141 1.62 8.72 1.94
N TYR A 142 1.66 7.40 1.83
CA TYR A 142 0.54 6.53 2.23
C TYR A 142 0.87 5.68 3.47
N SER A 143 1.48 6.30 4.47
CA SER A 143 1.71 5.70 5.79
C SER A 143 1.68 6.71 6.92
N LEU A 144 1.59 6.18 8.15
CA LEU A 144 1.87 6.90 9.40
C LEU A 144 3.38 7.12 9.56
N LEU A 145 3.95 8.12 8.88
CA LEU A 145 5.37 8.44 8.99
C LEU A 145 5.78 8.68 10.47
N PRO A 146 6.92 8.14 10.94
CA PRO A 146 8.05 7.60 10.17
C PRO A 146 7.97 6.11 9.79
N HIS A 147 6.83 5.45 10.02
CA HIS A 147 6.66 4.06 9.59
C HIS A 147 6.56 3.97 8.06
N TYR A 148 7.15 2.92 7.49
CA TYR A 148 7.01 2.55 6.08
C TYR A 148 7.50 3.62 5.08
N ARG A 149 8.65 4.25 5.34
CA ARG A 149 9.32 5.13 4.36
C ARG A 149 9.72 4.34 3.11
N GLY A 150 9.48 4.88 1.92
CA GLY A 150 9.91 4.29 0.66
C GLY A 150 8.78 4.00 -0.32
N ALA A 151 9.02 3.07 -1.24
CA ALA A 151 8.24 2.95 -2.47
C ALA A 151 6.88 2.22 -2.33
N ALA A 152 6.69 1.38 -1.31
CA ALA A 152 5.52 0.51 -1.21
C ALA A 152 4.86 0.50 0.20
N PRO A 153 4.58 1.67 0.80
CA PRO A 153 4.11 1.77 2.19
C PRO A 153 2.86 0.94 2.48
N VAL A 154 1.84 1.03 1.62
CA VAL A 154 0.55 0.33 1.80
C VAL A 154 0.74 -1.18 1.76
N GLN A 155 1.56 -1.67 0.82
CA GLN A 155 1.83 -3.10 0.71
C GLN A 155 2.51 -3.63 1.97
N HIS A 156 3.50 -2.89 2.51
CA HIS A 156 4.18 -3.30 3.74
C HIS A 156 3.29 -3.21 4.98
N ALA A 157 2.43 -2.20 5.08
CA ALA A 157 1.43 -2.11 6.15
C ALA A 157 0.50 -3.33 6.14
N LEU A 158 0.00 -3.71 4.96
CA LEU A 158 -0.82 -4.91 4.82
C LEU A 158 -0.05 -6.19 5.16
N LEU A 159 1.19 -6.34 4.67
CA LEU A 159 2.04 -7.50 4.98
C LEU A 159 2.27 -7.71 6.47
N ASN A 160 2.36 -6.62 7.23
CA ASN A 160 2.54 -6.65 8.68
C ASN A 160 1.23 -6.78 9.46
N GLY A 161 0.09 -6.88 8.77
CA GLY A 161 -1.22 -7.04 9.39
C GLY A 161 -1.72 -5.78 10.10
N GLU A 162 -1.27 -4.60 9.67
CA GLU A 162 -1.73 -3.34 10.24
C GLU A 162 -3.24 -3.18 10.03
N SER A 163 -3.95 -2.74 11.06
CA SER A 163 -5.37 -2.39 10.96
C SER A 163 -5.60 -0.93 10.59
N THR A 164 -4.55 -0.12 10.63
CA THR A 164 -4.60 1.33 10.39
C THR A 164 -3.35 1.77 9.64
N THR A 165 -3.51 2.73 8.74
CA THR A 165 -2.41 3.48 8.10
C THR A 165 -2.82 4.95 8.01
N ALA A 166 -2.19 5.76 7.16
CA ALA A 166 -2.58 7.15 6.96
C ALA A 166 -2.22 7.67 5.56
N ALA A 167 -2.88 8.75 5.16
CA ALA A 167 -2.38 9.67 4.15
C ALA A 167 -1.61 10.79 4.86
N THR A 168 -0.36 11.03 4.47
CA THR A 168 0.54 12.00 5.11
C THR A 168 1.09 12.98 4.08
N ILE A 169 0.96 14.28 4.35
CA ILE A 169 1.59 15.36 3.59
C ILE A 169 2.82 15.82 4.35
N PHE A 170 4.00 15.65 3.76
CA PHE A 170 5.27 16.03 4.38
C PHE A 170 6.16 16.81 3.42
N GLN A 171 7.08 17.60 3.96
CA GLN A 171 8.07 18.37 3.22
C GLN A 171 9.15 17.43 2.67
N LEU A 172 9.44 17.51 1.38
CA LEU A 172 10.58 16.80 0.79
C LEU A 172 11.91 17.44 1.20
N GLU A 173 12.86 16.58 1.51
CA GLU A 173 14.26 16.91 1.75
C GLU A 173 15.15 15.87 1.05
N ARG A 174 16.47 15.92 1.27
CA ARG A 174 17.43 15.00 0.63
C ARG A 174 17.19 13.53 0.98
N GLY A 175 16.73 13.25 2.20
CA GLY A 175 16.47 11.89 2.66
C GLY A 175 15.16 11.32 2.11
N MET A 176 15.09 9.99 2.00
CA MET A 176 13.89 9.30 1.51
C MET A 176 12.78 9.32 2.56
N ASP A 177 11.75 10.11 2.30
CA ASP A 177 10.56 10.28 3.14
C ASP A 177 10.87 10.65 4.60
N THR A 178 11.92 11.44 4.82
CA THR A 178 12.43 11.80 6.15
C THR A 178 11.98 13.18 6.64
N GLY A 179 11.51 14.04 5.73
CA GLY A 179 11.24 15.44 6.05
C GLY A 179 10.01 15.66 6.94
N PRO A 180 9.85 16.87 7.48
CA PRO A 180 8.85 17.17 8.50
C PRO A 180 7.41 17.13 7.94
N VAL A 181 6.45 16.74 8.78
CA VAL A 181 5.06 16.48 8.39
C VAL A 181 4.20 17.74 8.58
N HIS A 182 3.49 18.14 7.52
CA HIS A 182 2.50 19.23 7.56
C HIS A 182 1.18 18.76 8.15
N GLY A 183 0.72 17.58 7.72
CA GLY A 183 -0.43 16.93 8.33
C GLY A 183 -0.62 15.49 7.87
N LEU A 184 -1.45 14.77 8.61
CA LEU A 184 -1.81 13.39 8.31
C LEU A 184 -3.29 13.14 8.61
N CYS A 185 -3.86 12.18 7.90
CA CYS A 185 -5.20 11.66 8.14
C CYS A 185 -5.16 10.14 8.28
N GLU A 186 -5.57 9.64 9.45
CA GLU A 186 -5.63 8.21 9.72
C GLU A 186 -6.68 7.51 8.85
N TYR A 187 -6.38 6.28 8.46
CA TYR A 187 -7.26 5.43 7.66
C TYR A 187 -7.34 4.03 8.27
N PRO A 188 -8.49 3.61 8.81
CA PRO A 188 -8.75 2.24 9.19
C PRO A 188 -8.78 1.35 7.94
N ILE A 189 -7.95 0.31 7.90
CA ILE A 189 -7.86 -0.61 6.76
C ILE A 189 -9.01 -1.63 6.86
N PRO A 190 -9.96 -1.64 5.91
CA PRO A 190 -11.05 -2.60 5.96
C PRO A 190 -10.55 -4.03 5.75
N ALA A 191 -11.12 -4.97 6.48
CA ALA A 191 -10.76 -6.37 6.38
C ALA A 191 -10.99 -6.91 4.96
N GLY A 192 -9.96 -7.54 4.38
CA GLY A 192 -10.03 -8.13 3.04
C GLY A 192 -9.75 -7.15 1.90
N HIS A 193 -9.55 -5.86 2.16
CA HIS A 193 -9.11 -4.93 1.11
C HIS A 193 -7.69 -5.25 0.62
N SER A 194 -7.51 -5.13 -0.69
CA SER A 194 -6.22 -5.21 -1.37
C SER A 194 -5.44 -3.89 -1.28
N ALA A 195 -4.13 -3.93 -1.55
CA ALA A 195 -3.31 -2.73 -1.59
C ALA A 195 -3.81 -1.72 -2.62
N GLY A 196 -4.35 -2.18 -3.75
CA GLY A 196 -4.97 -1.31 -4.75
C GLY A 196 -6.18 -0.53 -4.23
N GLU A 197 -7.10 -1.21 -3.54
CA GLU A 197 -8.28 -0.59 -2.95
C GLU A 197 -7.89 0.40 -1.85
N VAL A 198 -6.96 0.02 -0.97
CA VAL A 198 -6.45 0.90 0.08
C VAL A 198 -5.75 2.13 -0.52
N LEU A 199 -4.94 1.96 -1.57
CA LEU A 199 -4.29 3.08 -2.27
C LEU A 199 -5.32 4.03 -2.90
N GLU A 200 -6.41 3.51 -3.45
CA GLU A 200 -7.47 4.32 -4.05
C GLU A 200 -8.17 5.18 -2.98
N ASP A 201 -8.54 4.56 -1.86
CA ASP A 201 -9.14 5.25 -0.71
C ASP A 201 -8.20 6.30 -0.13
N LEU A 202 -6.94 5.93 0.14
CA LEU A 202 -5.92 6.85 0.65
C LEU A 202 -5.59 7.98 -0.32
N THR A 203 -5.72 7.75 -1.63
CA THR A 203 -5.53 8.81 -2.63
C THR A 203 -6.63 9.85 -2.54
N ARG A 204 -7.89 9.42 -2.38
CA ARG A 204 -9.00 10.37 -2.14
C ARG A 204 -8.78 11.14 -0.84
N LEU A 205 -8.57 10.41 0.26
CA LEU A 205 -8.33 10.99 1.59
C LEU A 205 -7.15 11.96 1.60
N GLY A 206 -6.05 11.59 0.95
CA GLY A 206 -4.85 12.42 0.83
C GLY A 206 -5.03 13.65 -0.05
N THR A 207 -5.87 13.56 -1.09
CA THR A 207 -6.23 14.72 -1.93
C THR A 207 -7.07 15.72 -1.15
N ASP A 208 -8.00 15.22 -0.35
CA ASP A 208 -8.82 16.00 0.56
C ASP A 208 -7.96 16.69 1.63
N LEU A 209 -7.06 15.95 2.27
CA LEU A 209 -6.08 16.50 3.23
C LEU A 209 -5.20 17.56 2.59
N LEU A 210 -4.67 17.31 1.39
CA LEU A 210 -3.86 18.28 0.66
C LEU A 210 -4.66 19.54 0.36
N THR A 211 -5.93 19.41 -0.08
CA THR A 211 -6.82 20.53 -0.34
C THR A 211 -6.99 21.41 0.90
N VAL A 212 -7.19 20.80 2.06
CA VAL A 212 -7.30 21.52 3.35
C VAL A 212 -6.02 22.28 3.69
N LEU A 213 -4.84 21.73 3.39
CA LEU A 213 -3.55 22.31 3.71
C LEU A 213 -3.05 23.34 2.68
N LEU A 214 -3.55 23.29 1.44
CA LEU A 214 -3.06 24.13 0.33
C LEU A 214 -3.03 25.63 0.63
N PRO A 215 -4.03 26.24 1.27
CA PRO A 215 -4.00 27.67 1.60
C PRO A 215 -2.81 28.04 2.48
N ASP A 216 -2.52 27.25 3.52
CA ASP A 216 -1.40 27.52 4.41
C ASP A 216 -0.05 27.14 3.80
N LEU A 217 -0.01 26.13 2.92
CA LEU A 217 1.20 25.76 2.18
C LEU A 217 1.59 26.84 1.16
N LEU A 218 0.63 27.35 0.40
CA LEU A 218 0.85 28.37 -0.63
C LEU A 218 1.13 29.76 -0.07
N ASN A 219 0.66 30.06 1.14
CA ASN A 219 0.97 31.31 1.84
C ASN A 219 2.17 31.20 2.77
N GLY A 220 2.87 30.06 2.81
CA GLY A 220 4.02 29.83 3.68
C GLY A 220 3.69 29.87 5.19
N ARG A 221 2.42 29.69 5.58
CA ARG A 221 1.95 29.69 6.98
C ARG A 221 2.03 28.33 7.63
N SER A 222 2.12 27.26 6.83
CA SER A 222 2.18 25.90 7.34
C SER A 222 3.44 25.66 8.20
N GLN A 223 3.26 25.08 9.39
CA GLN A 223 4.34 24.75 10.31
C GLN A 223 4.49 23.21 10.40
N PRO A 224 5.33 22.60 9.57
CA PRO A 224 5.56 21.17 9.60
C PRO A 224 6.35 20.78 10.85
N GLN A 225 6.11 19.57 11.37
CA GLN A 225 6.78 19.05 12.56
C GLN A 225 7.75 17.93 12.17
N PRO A 226 8.98 17.87 12.74
CA PRO A 226 9.87 16.75 12.52
C PRO A 226 9.20 15.41 12.86
N GLN A 227 9.51 14.37 12.09
CA GLN A 227 9.02 13.02 12.37
C GLN A 227 9.58 12.52 13.71
N THR A 228 8.76 11.85 14.52
CA THR A 228 9.15 11.28 15.81
C THR A 228 8.83 9.78 15.86
N GLY A 229 9.56 9.02 16.68
CA GLY A 229 9.38 7.56 16.79
C GLY A 229 10.37 6.74 15.95
N THR A 230 10.14 5.42 15.90
CA THR A 230 11.02 4.47 15.22
C THR A 230 10.66 4.38 13.74
N ALA A 231 11.60 4.78 12.87
CA ALA A 231 11.41 4.66 11.43
C ALA A 231 11.47 3.20 10.95
N SER A 232 10.67 2.88 9.94
CA SER A 232 10.75 1.61 9.19
C SER A 232 10.74 1.88 7.68
N THR A 233 11.20 0.91 6.89
CA THR A 233 11.32 1.05 5.43
C THR A 233 10.36 0.13 4.70
N ALA A 234 9.85 0.58 3.55
CA ALA A 234 8.93 -0.12 2.67
C ALA A 234 9.49 -0.17 1.24
N PRO A 235 10.50 -1.02 0.97
CA PRO A 235 11.05 -1.19 -0.37
C PRO A 235 10.00 -1.73 -1.34
N LYS A 236 10.19 -1.46 -2.63
CA LYS A 236 9.30 -1.96 -3.68
C LYS A 236 9.25 -3.49 -3.68
N LEU A 237 8.03 -4.05 -3.69
CA LEU A 237 7.84 -5.50 -3.83
C LEU A 237 8.16 -5.97 -5.25
N THR A 238 8.77 -7.14 -5.33
CA THR A 238 9.10 -7.86 -6.56
C THR A 238 8.05 -8.92 -6.87
N ARG A 239 8.12 -9.50 -8.07
CA ARG A 239 7.26 -10.63 -8.43
C ARG A 239 7.46 -11.82 -7.49
N ASP A 240 8.68 -12.06 -7.01
CA ASP A 240 8.97 -13.17 -6.11
C ASP A 240 8.35 -12.93 -4.73
N ASP A 241 8.26 -11.67 -4.29
CA ASP A 241 7.53 -11.31 -3.07
C ASP A 241 6.03 -11.61 -3.18
N ALA A 242 5.46 -11.62 -4.38
CA ALA A 242 4.05 -11.96 -4.62
C ALA A 242 3.75 -13.47 -4.65
N PHE A 243 4.75 -14.34 -4.45
CA PHE A 243 4.51 -15.78 -4.31
C PHE A 243 3.76 -16.08 -3.00
N ILE A 244 2.74 -16.94 -3.11
CA ILE A 244 1.89 -17.38 -2.01
C ILE A 244 2.10 -18.86 -1.74
N SER A 245 2.68 -19.16 -0.57
CA SER A 245 2.60 -20.47 0.07
C SER A 245 1.47 -20.48 1.09
N PHE A 246 0.77 -21.61 1.18
CA PHE A 246 -0.31 -21.83 2.15
C PHE A 246 0.17 -22.57 3.41
N ASP A 247 1.48 -22.82 3.56
CA ASP A 247 2.05 -23.49 4.74
C ASP A 247 2.11 -22.59 5.99
N GLY A 248 1.81 -21.30 5.82
CA GLY A 248 1.79 -20.30 6.89
C GLY A 248 0.48 -20.24 7.67
N ASN A 249 0.31 -19.15 8.43
CA ASN A 249 -0.95 -18.81 9.09
C ASN A 249 -1.95 -18.26 8.07
N ALA A 250 -3.25 -18.57 8.21
CA ALA A 250 -4.32 -18.06 7.36
C ALA A 250 -4.35 -16.53 7.23
N ALA A 251 -4.25 -15.80 8.35
CA ALA A 251 -4.23 -14.33 8.38
C ALA A 251 -3.06 -13.76 7.58
N ALA A 252 -1.84 -14.21 7.89
CA ALA A 252 -0.63 -13.77 7.18
C ALA A 252 -0.66 -14.11 5.68
N THR A 253 -1.26 -15.25 5.32
CA THR A 253 -1.44 -15.65 3.93
C THR A 253 -2.42 -14.72 3.20
N ALA A 254 -3.56 -14.41 3.82
CA ALA A 254 -4.53 -13.46 3.28
C ALA A 254 -3.95 -12.05 3.16
N TRP A 255 -3.20 -11.58 4.16
CA TRP A 255 -2.48 -10.31 4.12
C TRP A 255 -1.51 -10.24 2.94
N ARG A 256 -0.70 -11.29 2.72
CA ARG A 256 0.25 -11.34 1.60
C ARG A 256 -0.44 -11.31 0.24
N ILE A 257 -1.55 -12.05 0.09
CA ILE A 257 -2.37 -12.03 -1.12
C ILE A 257 -2.84 -10.60 -1.38
N ASN A 258 -3.47 -9.98 -0.40
CA ASN A 258 -4.07 -8.65 -0.56
C ASN A 258 -3.02 -7.55 -0.73
N ALA A 259 -1.89 -7.63 -0.04
CA ALA A 259 -0.78 -6.68 -0.13
C ALA A 259 -0.12 -6.64 -1.50
N THR A 260 -0.20 -7.72 -2.27
CA THR A 260 0.46 -7.83 -3.58
C THR A 260 -0.51 -7.61 -4.74
N ILE A 261 -1.77 -7.27 -4.48
CA ILE A 261 -2.79 -6.97 -5.49
C ILE A 261 -2.97 -5.44 -5.61
N PRO A 262 -2.98 -4.87 -6.83
CA PRO A 262 -2.90 -5.54 -8.14
C PRO A 262 -1.47 -5.82 -8.62
N GLU A 263 -0.48 -5.11 -8.09
CA GLU A 263 0.94 -5.16 -8.48
C GLU A 263 1.78 -5.52 -7.25
N PRO A 264 2.68 -6.52 -7.31
CA PRO A 264 3.09 -7.29 -8.50
C PRO A 264 2.12 -8.40 -8.97
N GLY A 265 1.05 -8.61 -8.22
CA GLY A 265 -0.03 -9.55 -8.47
C GLY A 265 0.21 -10.90 -7.78
N ALA A 266 -0.55 -11.18 -6.73
CA ALA A 266 -0.50 -12.43 -5.97
C ALA A 266 -0.55 -13.68 -6.87
N TRP A 267 0.34 -14.63 -6.66
CA TRP A 267 0.38 -15.86 -7.45
C TRP A 267 0.88 -17.06 -6.65
N THR A 268 0.47 -18.26 -7.07
CA THR A 268 0.95 -19.53 -6.51
C THR A 268 1.19 -20.54 -7.65
N LEU A 269 1.59 -21.75 -7.30
CA LEU A 269 1.80 -22.86 -8.23
C LEU A 269 0.68 -23.90 -8.11
N HIS A 270 0.27 -24.45 -9.25
CA HIS A 270 -0.55 -25.66 -9.37
C HIS A 270 0.00 -26.45 -10.56
N GLU A 271 0.38 -27.72 -10.35
CA GLU A 271 1.00 -28.59 -11.38
C GLU A 271 2.18 -27.92 -12.11
N GLY A 272 3.06 -27.25 -11.37
CA GLY A 272 4.21 -26.51 -11.93
C GLY A 272 3.85 -25.22 -12.69
N ALA A 273 2.56 -24.96 -12.93
CA ALA A 273 2.07 -23.77 -13.62
C ALA A 273 1.69 -22.65 -12.63
N ARG A 274 1.98 -21.41 -13.03
CA ARG A 274 1.59 -20.23 -12.26
C ARG A 274 0.09 -19.96 -12.39
N ILE A 275 -0.55 -19.72 -11.26
CA ILE A 275 -1.94 -19.24 -11.15
C ILE A 275 -1.95 -17.96 -10.32
N LYS A 276 -2.59 -16.90 -10.84
CA LYS A 276 -2.79 -15.68 -10.03
C LYS A 276 -4.00 -15.84 -9.12
N LEU A 277 -3.95 -15.16 -7.99
CA LEU A 277 -5.01 -15.16 -6.99
C LEU A 277 -5.68 -13.79 -6.96
N GLY A 278 -7.01 -13.78 -6.78
CA GLY A 278 -7.74 -12.57 -6.42
C GLY A 278 -7.65 -12.28 -4.92
N PRO A 279 -8.34 -11.21 -4.45
CA PRO A 279 -8.40 -10.87 -3.03
C PRO A 279 -8.89 -12.03 -2.17
N ALA A 280 -8.42 -12.06 -0.93
CA ALA A 280 -8.61 -13.17 0.00
C ALA A 280 -8.99 -12.69 1.39
N ARG A 281 -9.66 -13.57 2.15
CA ARG A 281 -9.94 -13.36 3.58
C ARG A 281 -9.54 -14.60 4.37
N ALA A 282 -9.00 -14.41 5.56
CA ALA A 282 -8.82 -15.52 6.49
C ALA A 282 -10.19 -15.95 7.03
N LEU A 283 -10.42 -17.25 7.14
CA LEU A 283 -11.57 -17.78 7.86
C LEU A 283 -11.25 -17.74 9.35
N ASP A 284 -12.09 -17.05 10.12
CA ASP A 284 -12.00 -17.10 11.57
C ASP A 284 -12.28 -18.54 12.03
N PRO A 285 -11.38 -19.19 12.80
CA PRO A 285 -11.63 -20.52 13.34
C PRO A 285 -12.92 -20.61 14.16
N ALA A 286 -13.43 -19.51 14.74
CA ALA A 286 -14.73 -19.48 15.41
C ALA A 286 -15.93 -19.52 14.43
N ALA A 287 -15.78 -19.02 13.21
CA ALA A 287 -16.82 -19.11 12.17
C ALA A 287 -16.82 -20.48 11.44
N ALA A 288 -15.73 -21.24 11.54
CA ALA A 288 -15.60 -22.56 10.94
C ALA A 288 -16.49 -23.63 11.61
N SER A 289 -16.89 -23.43 12.88
CA SER A 289 -17.80 -24.36 13.58
C SER A 289 -19.22 -24.34 13.01
N ASP A 290 -19.69 -23.21 12.48
CA ASP A 290 -21.08 -23.03 12.05
C ASP A 290 -21.34 -23.58 10.64
N LEU A 291 -20.30 -23.62 9.79
CA LEU A 291 -20.36 -24.21 8.45
C LEU A 291 -20.54 -25.73 8.49
N HIS A 292 -20.00 -26.40 9.51
CA HIS A 292 -20.18 -27.84 9.73
C HIS A 292 -21.56 -28.19 10.29
N ALA A 293 -22.16 -27.32 11.12
CA ALA A 293 -23.50 -27.56 11.66
C ALA A 293 -24.58 -27.60 10.57
N SER A 294 -24.41 -26.81 9.50
CA SER A 294 -25.38 -26.69 8.41
C SER A 294 -25.34 -27.85 7.41
N GLN A 295 -24.25 -28.62 7.34
CA GLN A 295 -24.12 -29.77 6.43
C GLN A 295 -24.55 -31.10 7.07
N HIS A 296 -24.64 -31.19 8.40
CA HIS A 296 -25.08 -32.41 9.10
C HIS A 296 -26.60 -32.56 9.26
N VAL A 297 -27.39 -31.50 9.09
CA VAL A 297 -28.87 -31.57 9.26
C VAL A 297 -29.58 -32.13 8.01
N ALA A 298 -28.94 -32.14 6.84
CA ALA A 298 -29.57 -32.58 5.58
C ALA A 298 -29.57 -34.10 5.34
N SER A 299 -29.03 -34.92 6.26
CA SER A 299 -28.86 -36.37 6.04
C SER A 299 -29.67 -37.27 6.99
N GLN A 300 -30.51 -36.71 7.86
CA GLN A 300 -31.28 -37.50 8.85
C GLN A 300 -32.80 -37.37 8.73
N HIS A 301 -33.34 -37.13 7.53
CA HIS A 301 -34.78 -37.24 7.27
C HIS A 301 -35.07 -38.20 6.11
N CYS A 302 -34.68 -39.48 6.29
CA CYS A 302 -35.34 -40.58 5.59
C CYS A 302 -35.11 -41.90 6.33
N ALA A 303 -35.92 -42.18 7.36
CA ALA A 303 -36.32 -43.55 7.73
C ALA A 303 -37.38 -43.53 8.83
N SER A 304 -38.39 -44.39 8.63
CA SER A 304 -39.43 -44.86 9.57
C SER A 304 -40.59 -43.91 9.97
N GLN A 305 -41.70 -44.15 9.27
CA GLN A 305 -43.07 -44.09 9.79
C GLN A 305 -43.22 -44.96 11.06
N HIS A 306 -43.96 -44.49 12.08
CA HIS A 306 -45.18 -45.14 12.59
C HIS A 306 -45.93 -44.24 13.60
N CYS A 307 -47.24 -44.46 13.64
CA CYS A 307 -48.35 -43.67 14.21
C CYS A 307 -48.30 -43.34 15.72
N ALA A 308 -48.78 -42.13 16.09
CA ALA A 308 -49.98 -41.90 16.91
C ALA A 308 -50.06 -40.42 17.39
N ALA A 309 -51.27 -39.90 17.54
CA ALA A 309 -51.62 -38.58 18.10
C ALA A 309 -52.71 -38.79 19.17
N PRO A 310 -53.20 -37.76 19.91
CA PRO A 310 -52.59 -36.53 20.43
C PRO A 310 -52.90 -36.31 21.94
N THR A 311 -52.28 -35.32 22.61
CA THR A 311 -52.96 -34.53 23.66
C THR A 311 -52.24 -33.21 23.98
N GLU A 312 -53.06 -32.22 24.34
CA GLU A 312 -52.80 -30.79 24.55
C GLU A 312 -52.02 -30.46 25.83
N GLY A 313 -51.36 -29.29 25.88
CA GLY A 313 -50.92 -28.70 27.16
C GLY A 313 -49.91 -27.54 27.09
N ARG A 314 -50.44 -26.31 27.06
CA ARG A 314 -49.94 -25.02 27.63
C ARG A 314 -48.44 -24.70 27.83
N SER A 315 -48.06 -23.56 27.24
CA SER A 315 -47.20 -22.45 27.72
C SER A 315 -46.78 -22.41 29.19
N GLU A 316 -45.48 -22.20 29.47
CA GLU A 316 -44.99 -21.14 30.38
C GLU A 316 -43.46 -20.93 30.26
N ALA A 317 -42.97 -19.79 30.78
CA ALA A 317 -41.71 -19.14 30.44
C ALA A 317 -40.72 -19.03 31.62
N VAL A 318 -39.44 -18.81 31.26
CA VAL A 318 -38.30 -18.17 31.99
C VAL A 318 -37.52 -18.92 33.11
N ALA A 319 -36.19 -18.92 32.90
CA ALA A 319 -34.96 -19.10 33.72
C ALA A 319 -35.02 -18.85 35.26
N PRO A 320 -34.06 -19.32 36.11
CA PRO A 320 -32.61 -19.36 35.84
C PRO A 320 -31.75 -20.48 36.48
N GLY A 321 -30.51 -20.59 35.96
CA GLY A 321 -29.31 -20.93 36.74
C GLY A 321 -29.23 -22.35 37.32
N THR A 322 -28.58 -23.26 36.59
CA THR A 322 -27.83 -24.37 37.20
C THR A 322 -26.72 -24.79 36.25
N VAL A 323 -25.47 -24.62 36.71
CA VAL A 323 -24.27 -25.18 36.09
C VAL A 323 -24.26 -26.68 36.35
N LEU A 324 -24.19 -27.49 35.29
CA LEU A 324 -23.88 -28.93 35.37
C LEU A 324 -23.02 -29.35 34.16
N PRO A 325 -22.20 -30.41 34.33
CA PRO A 325 -20.77 -30.35 34.03
C PRO A 325 -20.43 -30.72 32.60
N THR A 326 -19.34 -30.13 32.14
CA THR A 326 -18.52 -30.59 31.01
C THR A 326 -18.18 -32.07 31.20
N THR A 327 -18.92 -32.95 30.54
CA THR A 327 -18.47 -34.31 30.28
C THR A 327 -17.76 -34.27 28.95
N ALA A 328 -16.44 -34.35 29.05
CA ALA A 328 -15.55 -34.63 27.94
C ALA A 328 -16.06 -35.86 27.18
N LEU A 329 -16.52 -35.63 25.96
CA LEU A 329 -16.81 -36.69 24.99
C LEU A 329 -15.93 -36.45 23.77
N GLY A 330 -14.83 -37.20 23.77
CA GLY A 330 -14.33 -37.86 22.57
C GLY A 330 -13.68 -36.95 21.56
N ALA A 331 -12.40 -36.68 21.78
CA ALA A 331 -11.45 -36.60 20.68
C ALA A 331 -11.61 -37.83 19.78
N SER A 332 -12.21 -37.62 18.60
CA SER A 332 -12.09 -38.49 17.44
C SER A 332 -12.59 -37.72 16.21
N ARG A 333 -11.89 -36.64 15.86
CA ARG A 333 -11.79 -36.34 14.43
C ARG A 333 -10.82 -37.38 13.89
N ASP A 334 -11.27 -38.17 12.92
CA ASP A 334 -10.39 -38.60 11.85
C ASP A 334 -9.87 -37.32 11.17
N ALA A 335 -8.83 -36.75 11.76
CA ALA A 335 -7.94 -35.76 11.17
C ALA A 335 -7.10 -36.50 10.11
N SER A 336 -7.79 -37.01 9.10
CA SER A 336 -7.18 -37.57 7.90
C SER A 336 -6.64 -36.41 7.06
N ALA A 337 -5.43 -35.97 7.41
CA ALA A 337 -4.38 -35.51 6.50
C ALA A 337 -4.76 -34.50 5.40
N ALA A 338 -5.65 -33.55 5.65
CA ALA A 338 -5.85 -32.44 4.72
C ALA A 338 -4.64 -31.49 4.84
N GLN A 339 -3.76 -31.54 3.82
CA GLN A 339 -2.47 -30.84 3.82
C GLN A 339 -2.64 -29.37 3.44
N SER A 340 -1.80 -28.48 3.97
CA SER A 340 -1.77 -27.08 3.57
C SER A 340 -1.70 -26.93 2.04
N GLY A 341 -2.47 -25.97 1.52
CA GLY A 341 -2.64 -25.75 0.09
C GLY A 341 -3.73 -26.59 -0.58
N THR A 342 -4.41 -27.49 0.15
CA THR A 342 -5.56 -28.25 -0.40
C THR A 342 -6.81 -27.35 -0.41
N PRO A 343 -7.46 -27.14 -1.57
CA PRO A 343 -8.69 -26.38 -1.64
C PRO A 343 -9.94 -27.24 -1.47
N GLU A 344 -10.92 -26.73 -0.73
CA GLU A 344 -12.25 -27.32 -0.56
C GLU A 344 -13.32 -26.38 -1.11
N LEU A 345 -14.38 -26.92 -1.71
CA LEU A 345 -15.48 -26.12 -2.26
C LEU A 345 -16.34 -25.52 -1.15
N ALA A 346 -16.57 -24.21 -1.21
CA ALA A 346 -17.51 -23.50 -0.34
C ALA A 346 -18.40 -22.55 -1.15
N LYS A 347 -19.58 -23.03 -1.56
CA LYS A 347 -20.53 -22.30 -2.42
C LYS A 347 -19.86 -21.79 -3.72
N SER A 348 -19.62 -20.49 -3.83
CA SER A 348 -18.97 -19.83 -4.97
C SER A 348 -17.48 -19.55 -4.76
N GLU A 349 -16.95 -19.90 -3.59
CA GLU A 349 -15.57 -19.68 -3.17
C GLU A 349 -14.87 -21.03 -2.95
N ILE A 350 -13.55 -20.98 -2.72
CA ILE A 350 -12.79 -22.12 -2.23
C ILE A 350 -12.13 -21.79 -0.89
N LEU A 351 -12.07 -22.77 -0.01
CA LEU A 351 -11.33 -22.72 1.26
C LEU A 351 -10.00 -23.43 1.05
N VAL A 352 -8.90 -22.69 1.10
CA VAL A 352 -7.56 -23.29 1.00
C VAL A 352 -7.02 -23.46 2.42
N LEU A 353 -6.82 -24.70 2.83
CA LEU A 353 -6.32 -25.01 4.17
C LEU A 353 -4.90 -24.45 4.36
N THR A 354 -4.68 -23.86 5.53
CA THR A 354 -3.38 -23.38 5.98
C THR A 354 -2.92 -24.17 7.22
N ARG A 355 -1.86 -23.73 7.89
CA ARG A 355 -1.35 -24.41 9.09
C ARG A 355 -2.35 -24.43 10.25
N ASP A 356 -3.15 -23.37 10.38
CA ASP A 356 -3.97 -23.10 11.56
C ASP A 356 -5.46 -22.89 11.26
N ALA A 357 -5.84 -22.56 10.02
CA ALA A 357 -7.22 -22.39 9.60
C ALA A 357 -7.34 -22.55 8.07
N ALA A 358 -8.09 -21.67 7.41
CA ALA A 358 -8.22 -21.65 5.95
C ALA A 358 -8.25 -20.21 5.43
N VAL A 359 -7.81 -20.04 4.18
CA VAL A 359 -7.98 -18.80 3.41
C VAL A 359 -9.11 -19.00 2.42
N VAL A 360 -10.02 -18.04 2.38
CA VAL A 360 -11.11 -18.02 1.40
C VAL A 360 -10.66 -17.27 0.15
N LEU A 361 -10.78 -17.92 -1.01
CA LEU A 361 -10.48 -17.34 -2.31
C LEU A 361 -11.73 -17.30 -3.18
N GLY A 362 -12.06 -16.11 -3.67
CA GLY A 362 -13.20 -15.91 -4.58
C GLY A 362 -12.85 -16.12 -6.06
N THR A 363 -11.62 -15.74 -6.47
CA THR A 363 -11.21 -15.81 -7.88
C THR A 363 -9.77 -16.26 -8.06
N VAL A 364 -9.53 -16.89 -9.21
CA VAL A 364 -8.20 -17.32 -9.68
C VAL A 364 -8.04 -17.03 -11.16
N GLN A 365 -6.80 -16.88 -11.61
CA GLN A 365 -6.47 -16.70 -13.02
C GLN A 365 -5.36 -17.67 -13.43
N PRO A 366 -5.72 -18.82 -14.05
CA PRO A 366 -4.76 -19.70 -14.69
C PRO A 366 -4.02 -19.00 -15.83
N ALA A 367 -2.81 -19.47 -16.14
CA ALA A 367 -2.00 -18.91 -17.22
C ALA A 367 -2.78 -18.84 -18.55
N GLY A 368 -2.77 -17.67 -19.19
CA GLY A 368 -3.46 -17.43 -20.46
C GLY A 368 -4.99 -17.31 -20.39
N LYS A 369 -5.61 -17.45 -19.21
CA LYS A 369 -7.06 -17.29 -19.01
C LYS A 369 -7.40 -15.92 -18.42
N LYS A 370 -8.69 -15.57 -18.45
CA LYS A 370 -9.23 -14.44 -17.68
C LYS A 370 -9.36 -14.86 -16.21
N MET A 371 -9.37 -13.88 -15.31
CA MET A 371 -9.77 -14.10 -13.92
C MET A 371 -11.18 -14.71 -13.89
N MET A 372 -11.38 -15.75 -13.09
CA MET A 372 -12.63 -16.50 -13.03
C MET A 372 -12.95 -16.96 -11.60
N PRO A 373 -14.21 -17.32 -11.28
CA PRO A 373 -14.57 -17.84 -9.97
C PRO A 373 -13.72 -19.06 -9.60
N ALA A 374 -13.17 -19.06 -8.39
CA ALA A 374 -12.27 -20.11 -7.94
C ALA A 374 -12.97 -21.46 -7.83
N ALA A 375 -14.24 -21.47 -7.41
CA ALA A 375 -15.06 -22.68 -7.32
C ALA A 375 -15.33 -23.31 -8.70
N ASP A 376 -15.47 -22.50 -9.76
CA ASP A 376 -15.69 -23.00 -11.11
C ASP A 376 -14.41 -23.58 -11.70
N TRP A 377 -13.27 -22.93 -11.42
CA TRP A 377 -11.96 -23.47 -11.78
C TRP A 377 -11.69 -24.81 -11.09
N LEU A 378 -11.99 -24.92 -9.78
CA LEU A 378 -11.77 -26.14 -9.00
C LEU A 378 -12.65 -27.30 -9.48
N ARG A 379 -13.93 -27.05 -9.79
CA ARG A 379 -14.84 -28.06 -10.35
C ARG A 379 -14.39 -28.61 -11.71
N GLY A 380 -13.60 -27.84 -12.45
CA GLY A 380 -13.04 -28.25 -13.74
C GLY A 380 -11.74 -29.06 -13.65
N GLN A 381 -11.19 -29.29 -12.45
CA GLN A 381 -9.95 -30.06 -12.30
C GLN A 381 -10.23 -31.57 -12.32
N ALA A 382 -9.40 -32.31 -13.06
CA ALA A 382 -9.56 -33.75 -13.26
C ALA A 382 -8.97 -34.60 -12.11
N GLY A 383 -8.26 -33.98 -11.17
CA GLY A 383 -7.54 -34.65 -10.09
C GLY A 383 -7.45 -33.80 -8.82
N PRO A 384 -6.81 -34.33 -7.76
CA PRO A 384 -6.62 -33.60 -6.51
C PRO A 384 -5.78 -32.34 -6.77
N VAL A 385 -6.25 -31.22 -6.24
CA VAL A 385 -5.60 -29.92 -6.40
C VAL A 385 -4.78 -29.62 -5.15
N ARG A 386 -3.59 -29.07 -5.37
CA ARG A 386 -2.79 -28.52 -4.28
C ARG A 386 -2.00 -27.31 -4.74
N PHE A 387 -2.16 -26.21 -3.99
CA PHE A 387 -1.40 -24.99 -4.21
C PHE A 387 -0.06 -25.01 -3.50
N GLY A 388 0.88 -24.22 -4.02
CA GLY A 388 2.13 -23.86 -3.33
C GLY A 388 3.23 -24.93 -3.34
N MET A 389 3.00 -26.08 -3.97
CA MET A 389 4.06 -27.08 -4.16
C MET A 389 5.10 -26.55 -5.14
N VAL A 390 6.25 -26.17 -4.58
CA VAL A 390 7.49 -25.99 -5.31
C VAL A 390 8.19 -27.34 -5.28
N ASP A 391 8.13 -28.11 -6.38
CA ASP A 391 8.98 -29.29 -6.46
C ASP A 391 10.43 -28.77 -6.50
N THR A 392 11.26 -29.20 -5.54
CA THR A 392 12.59 -28.61 -5.28
C THR A 392 13.58 -28.79 -6.45
N ALA A 393 13.17 -29.49 -7.52
CA ALA A 393 13.92 -29.69 -8.75
C ALA A 393 13.61 -28.70 -9.89
N GLU A 394 12.50 -27.95 -9.89
CA GLU A 394 12.01 -27.24 -11.10
C GLU A 394 12.06 -25.71 -11.07
N VAL A 395 12.47 -25.09 -9.95
CA VAL A 395 12.55 -23.61 -9.81
C VAL A 395 13.52 -22.97 -10.81
N ALA A 396 14.47 -23.76 -11.35
CA ALA A 396 15.45 -23.27 -12.32
C ALA A 396 14.90 -23.09 -13.75
N ASP A 397 13.83 -23.80 -14.16
CA ASP A 397 13.41 -23.86 -15.57
C ASP A 397 12.20 -22.95 -15.88
N THR A 398 11.37 -22.62 -14.88
CA THR A 398 10.24 -21.69 -15.06
C THR A 398 10.69 -20.24 -15.24
N ALA A 399 11.85 -19.85 -14.68
CA ALA A 399 12.49 -18.56 -14.95
C ALA A 399 12.98 -18.44 -16.40
N ALA A 400 13.39 -19.56 -17.02
CA ALA A 400 13.87 -19.61 -18.40
C ALA A 400 12.74 -19.55 -19.45
N ASN A 401 11.54 -20.03 -19.12
CA ASN A 401 10.40 -20.04 -20.05
C ASN A 401 9.78 -18.66 -20.32
N ASP A 402 9.81 -17.73 -19.37
CA ASP A 402 9.37 -16.33 -19.58
C ASP A 402 10.39 -15.50 -20.40
N ALA A 403 11.64 -15.96 -20.48
CA ALA A 403 12.72 -15.30 -21.24
C ALA A 403 12.71 -15.67 -22.73
N ARG A 404 12.17 -16.84 -23.11
CA ARG A 404 12.13 -17.35 -24.50
C ARG A 404 11.20 -16.58 -25.44
N GLY A 405 10.44 -15.60 -24.93
CA GLY A 405 9.67 -14.64 -25.72
C GLY A 405 10.36 -13.29 -25.97
N LYS A 406 11.60 -13.07 -25.50
CA LYS A 406 12.34 -11.82 -25.69
C LYS A 406 13.48 -11.99 -26.71
N PRO A 407 13.58 -11.13 -27.74
CA PRO A 407 14.74 -11.13 -28.63
C PRO A 407 16.03 -10.73 -27.89
N PRO A 408 17.22 -11.16 -28.35
CA PRO A 408 18.49 -11.05 -27.61
C PRO A 408 19.03 -9.64 -27.37
N SER A 409 18.31 -8.58 -27.74
CA SER A 409 18.73 -7.18 -27.55
C SER A 409 18.36 -6.60 -26.17
N GLN A 410 17.89 -7.41 -25.22
CA GLN A 410 17.44 -6.97 -23.89
C GLN A 410 18.22 -7.59 -22.70
N LEU A 411 19.45 -8.04 -22.92
CA LEU A 411 20.40 -8.37 -21.84
C LEU A 411 21.48 -7.29 -21.79
N ARG A 412 21.12 -6.12 -21.26
CA ARG A 412 22.07 -5.15 -20.72
C ARG A 412 21.54 -4.71 -19.37
N ASP A 413 22.05 -5.40 -18.35
CA ASP A 413 22.55 -4.84 -17.09
C ASP A 413 21.88 -3.53 -16.63
N GLU A 414 20.74 -3.62 -15.95
CA GLU A 414 20.31 -2.56 -15.02
C GLU A 414 21.12 -2.74 -13.73
N GLY A 415 22.40 -2.37 -13.83
CA GLY A 415 23.32 -2.27 -12.72
C GLY A 415 22.88 -1.17 -11.76
N GLN A 416 22.65 -1.58 -10.52
CA GLN A 416 22.86 -0.85 -9.27
C GLN A 416 23.30 0.62 -9.40
N SER A 417 22.43 1.53 -8.95
CA SER A 417 22.85 2.81 -8.34
C SER A 417 22.55 2.76 -6.85
N SER A 418 23.34 1.94 -6.13
CA SER A 418 23.56 2.14 -4.69
C SER A 418 24.48 3.35 -4.55
N ALA A 419 23.90 4.52 -4.28
CA ALA A 419 24.65 5.73 -4.00
C ALA A 419 24.59 6.07 -2.51
N TYR A 420 24.89 5.10 -1.64
CA TYR A 420 25.31 5.31 -0.25
C TYR A 420 26.16 4.11 0.19
N GLY A 421 27.46 4.18 -0.10
CA GLY A 421 28.46 3.31 0.51
C GLY A 421 29.08 4.04 1.70
N GLU A 422 28.67 3.70 2.92
CA GLU A 422 29.43 4.10 4.11
C GLU A 422 30.73 3.30 4.22
N PRO A 423 31.87 3.93 4.56
CA PRO A 423 33.12 3.22 4.72
C PRO A 423 33.12 2.41 6.03
N ARG A 424 33.23 1.08 5.91
CA ARG A 424 33.46 0.17 7.04
C ARG A 424 34.86 0.40 7.65
N GLY A 425 34.94 1.30 8.63
CA GLY A 425 36.05 1.37 9.57
C GLY A 425 35.89 0.30 10.67
N ARG A 426 36.85 -0.62 10.79
CA ARG A 426 36.91 -1.58 11.90
C ARG A 426 37.23 -0.84 13.21
N PRO A 427 36.50 -1.06 14.31
CA PRO A 427 36.97 -0.65 15.62
C PRO A 427 37.88 -1.75 16.22
N ARG A 428 39.12 -1.39 16.54
CA ARG A 428 39.94 -2.17 17.47
C ARG A 428 39.66 -1.64 18.89
N HIS A 429 39.27 -2.55 19.77
CA HIS A 429 39.19 -2.32 21.21
C HIS A 429 40.57 -1.98 21.80
N ALA A 430 40.65 -0.92 22.60
CA ALA A 430 41.39 -0.85 23.86
C ALA A 430 41.05 0.46 24.59
N ALA A 431 40.65 0.35 25.85
CA ALA A 431 40.60 1.40 26.85
C ALA A 431 41.42 0.90 28.07
N PRO A 432 41.60 1.67 29.14
CA PRO A 432 42.24 3.00 29.21
C PRO A 432 43.42 2.99 30.21
N GLU A 433 44.30 3.99 30.18
CA GLU A 433 45.15 4.31 31.34
C GLU A 433 45.11 5.82 31.63
N SER A 434 44.76 6.10 32.87
CA SER A 434 44.87 7.36 33.59
C SER A 434 46.34 7.75 33.81
N LEU A 435 46.65 9.06 33.88
CA LEU A 435 47.42 9.70 34.97
C LEU A 435 47.66 11.21 34.71
N THR A 436 47.07 12.00 35.61
CA THR A 436 47.62 13.15 36.37
C THR A 436 48.42 14.29 35.73
N ALA A 437 47.90 15.49 35.99
CA ALA A 437 48.52 16.66 36.64
C ALA A 437 49.74 17.36 35.99
N GLY A 438 49.60 18.67 35.81
CA GLY A 438 50.71 19.58 35.53
C GLY A 438 50.25 21.03 35.35
N THR A 439 50.20 21.75 36.47
CA THR A 439 50.02 23.21 36.58
C THR A 439 51.08 24.01 35.82
N CYS A 440 50.70 25.10 35.15
CA CYS A 440 51.46 26.35 35.25
C CYS A 440 50.63 27.56 34.81
N THR A 441 50.54 28.52 35.73
CA THR A 441 50.04 29.87 35.61
C THR A 441 51.07 30.77 34.91
N THR A 442 50.63 31.70 34.05
CA THR A 442 51.10 33.09 34.05
C THR A 442 50.10 33.98 33.31
N SER A 443 49.56 34.88 34.11
CA SER A 443 49.10 36.26 33.91
C SER A 443 49.41 37.00 32.60
N GLU A 444 48.49 37.95 32.35
CA GLU A 444 48.71 39.35 31.94
C GLU A 444 48.48 39.77 30.47
N GLU A 445 47.53 40.73 30.38
CA GLU A 445 47.45 41.89 29.48
C GLU A 445 46.78 41.75 28.10
N ASP A 446 45.49 42.15 28.07
CA ASP A 446 44.87 43.05 27.07
C ASP A 446 45.71 44.37 26.94
N PRO A 447 45.59 45.22 25.88
CA PRO A 447 44.42 45.41 24.98
C PRO A 447 44.71 45.68 23.48
N GLU A 448 43.72 45.44 22.61
CA GLU A 448 43.05 46.43 21.72
C GLU A 448 42.02 45.74 20.80
#